data_AF-A0A199UKZ6-F1
#
_entry.id   AF-A0A199UKZ6-F1
#
_cell.length_a   1.000
_cell.length_b   1.000
_cell.length_c   1.000
_cell.angle_alpha   90.00
_cell.angle_beta   90.00
_cell.angle_gamma   90.00
#
_symmetry.space_group_name_H-M   'P 1'
#
loop_
_entity.id
_entity.type
_entity.pdbx_description
1 polymer ?
#
loop_
_entity_poly.entity_id
_entity_poly.type
_entity_poly.pdbx_seq_one_letter_code
_entity_poly.pdbx_strand_id
1 'polypeptide(L)'
;MIGSGNNKDCEEWFFDRIVRKRPIPIPGSGMQLTNISHVRDLSSMLTLAVEEPVSSNGKIFNCVSDRAVTFDGLAKLCAQAAGCELKIVHYDPKAVGIDAKKAFPFRNMVMFPTSFSKEILGWTSTTNLPEDLKERFADYVSIGRDKKEMQFQADDLILESLEVTVSVQ
;
A
#
# COMPACT_ATOMS: atom_id res chain seq x y z
N MET A 1 1.22 6.36 -2.75
CA MET A 1 2.54 6.60 -3.35
C MET A 1 3.53 5.73 -2.63
N ILE A 2 4.53 5.19 -3.33
CA ILE A 2 5.70 4.52 -2.76
C ILE A 2 6.98 5.19 -3.28
N GLY A 3 8.09 4.98 -2.58
CA GLY A 3 9.40 5.48 -2.95
C GLY A 3 10.21 5.90 -1.73
N SER A 4 11.50 6.13 -1.93
CA SER A 4 12.39 6.62 -0.89
C SER A 4 11.92 7.99 -0.35
N GLY A 5 12.01 8.18 0.97
CA GLY A 5 11.59 9.42 1.63
C GLY A 5 10.07 9.62 1.76
N ASN A 6 9.28 8.57 1.51
CA ASN A 6 7.83 8.65 1.71
C ASN A 6 7.49 8.71 3.21
N ASN A 7 6.76 9.74 3.62
CA ASN A 7 6.34 9.96 5.01
C ASN A 7 5.13 9.11 5.45
N LYS A 8 4.49 8.40 4.51
CA LYS A 8 3.38 7.49 4.82
C LYS A 8 3.84 6.05 4.72
N ASP A 9 3.85 5.38 5.87
CA ASP A 9 4.23 3.98 6.06
C ASP A 9 3.21 3.00 5.44
N CYS A 10 2.76 3.21 4.21
CA CYS A 10 1.72 2.38 3.59
C CYS A 10 2.21 0.95 3.34
N GLU A 11 3.39 0.81 2.73
CA GLU A 11 4.07 -0.45 2.47
C GLU A 11 4.79 -0.98 3.71
N GLU A 12 5.39 -0.07 4.51
CA GLU A 12 6.08 -0.43 5.74
C GLU A 12 5.13 -1.01 6.77
N TRP A 13 3.87 -0.55 6.82
CA TRP A 13 2.86 -1.16 7.68
C TRP A 13 2.67 -2.65 7.40
N PHE A 14 2.76 -3.11 6.13
CA PHE A 14 2.73 -4.54 5.84
C PHE A 14 4.05 -5.21 6.19
N PHE A 15 5.18 -4.63 5.79
CA PHE A 15 6.50 -5.19 6.09
C PHE A 15 6.70 -5.39 7.59
N ASP A 16 6.27 -4.43 8.41
CA ASP A 16 6.37 -4.47 9.87
C ASP A 16 5.73 -5.74 10.43
N ARG A 17 4.59 -6.17 9.87
CA ARG A 17 3.86 -7.40 10.28
C ARG A 17 4.45 -8.66 9.67
N ILE A 18 4.82 -8.60 8.39
CA ILE A 18 5.35 -9.71 7.61
C ILE A 18 6.68 -10.20 8.20
N VAL A 19 7.65 -9.30 8.45
CA VAL A 19 8.97 -9.69 8.98
C VAL A 19 8.89 -10.22 10.41
N ARG A 20 7.85 -9.83 11.15
CA ARG A 20 7.56 -10.29 12.51
C ARG A 20 6.65 -11.52 12.53
N LYS A 21 6.36 -12.11 11.36
CA LYS A 21 5.48 -13.29 11.17
C LYS A 21 4.09 -13.14 11.81
N ARG A 22 3.61 -11.90 11.92
CA ARG A 22 2.31 -11.58 12.51
C ARG A 22 1.22 -11.68 11.44
N PRO A 23 0.01 -12.15 11.79
CA PRO A 23 -1.13 -12.05 10.89
C PRO A 23 -1.42 -10.58 10.55
N ILE A 24 -1.75 -10.31 9.29
CA ILE A 24 -2.10 -8.98 8.80
C ILE A 24 -3.63 -8.81 8.89
N PRO A 25 -4.13 -7.93 9.78
CA PRO A 25 -5.56 -7.64 9.87
C PRO A 25 -6.00 -6.74 8.71
N ILE A 26 -6.82 -7.26 7.79
CA ILE A 26 -7.37 -6.50 6.66
C ILE A 26 -8.87 -6.26 6.87
N PRO A 27 -9.34 -5.00 6.81
CA PRO A 27 -10.76 -4.70 7.02
C PRO A 27 -11.63 -5.13 5.82
N GLY A 28 -12.76 -5.76 6.11
CA GLY A 28 -13.69 -6.27 5.10
C GLY A 28 -13.12 -7.47 4.34
N SER A 29 -13.45 -7.59 3.06
CA SER A 29 -13.04 -8.75 2.23
C SER A 29 -11.61 -8.66 1.68
N GLY A 30 -10.93 -7.52 1.84
CA GLY A 30 -9.60 -7.28 1.27
C GLY A 30 -9.56 -7.14 -0.26
N MET A 31 -10.72 -7.25 -0.93
CA MET A 31 -10.87 -7.14 -2.39
C MET A 31 -11.03 -5.71 -2.89
N GLN A 32 -11.02 -4.73 -1.99
CA GLN A 32 -11.12 -3.32 -2.34
C GLN A 32 -9.88 -2.89 -3.13
N LEU A 33 -10.12 -2.18 -4.24
CA LEU A 33 -9.06 -1.70 -5.12
C LEU A 33 -8.47 -0.39 -4.60
N THR A 34 -7.14 -0.35 -4.54
CA THR A 34 -6.35 0.84 -4.23
C THR A 34 -5.27 1.05 -5.29
N ASN A 35 -4.86 2.31 -5.48
CA ASN A 35 -3.77 2.66 -6.37
C ASN A 35 -2.51 2.97 -5.58
N ILE A 36 -1.44 2.31 -5.97
CA ILE A 36 -0.09 2.59 -5.47
C ILE A 36 0.79 2.86 -6.66
N SER A 37 1.31 4.09 -6.69
CA SER A 37 2.16 4.58 -7.77
C SER A 37 3.49 5.01 -7.19
N HIS A 38 4.57 4.69 -7.90
CA HIS A 38 5.90 5.11 -7.54
C HIS A 38 6.04 6.63 -7.70
N VAL A 39 6.79 7.29 -6.81
CA VAL A 39 7.00 8.75 -6.85
C VAL A 39 7.59 9.21 -8.20
N ARG A 40 8.50 8.42 -8.78
CA ARG A 40 9.04 8.64 -10.15
C ARG A 40 7.96 8.80 -11.21
N ASP A 41 6.99 7.89 -11.24
CA ASP A 41 5.89 7.94 -12.20
C ASP A 41 4.96 9.13 -11.94
N LEU A 42 4.71 9.45 -10.67
CA LEU A 42 3.91 10.63 -10.33
C LEU A 42 4.61 11.92 -10.73
N SER A 43 5.92 12.02 -10.51
CA SER A 43 6.71 13.18 -10.94
C SER A 43 6.74 13.31 -12.46
N SER A 44 6.86 12.20 -13.21
CA SER A 44 6.88 12.27 -14.67
C SER A 44 5.52 12.68 -15.25
N MET A 45 4.40 12.26 -14.66
CA MET A 45 3.07 12.77 -15.04
C MET A 45 2.95 14.28 -14.81
N LEU A 46 3.45 14.77 -13.67
CA LEU A 46 3.39 16.20 -13.34
C LEU A 46 4.28 17.03 -14.29
N THR A 47 5.49 16.56 -14.57
CA THR A 47 6.38 17.19 -15.55
C THR A 47 5.73 17.26 -16.93
N LEU A 48 5.18 16.15 -17.40
CA LEU A 48 4.54 16.08 -18.71
C LEU A 48 3.33 17.02 -18.83
N ALA A 49 2.55 17.17 -17.76
CA ALA A 49 1.43 18.10 -17.74
C ALA A 49 1.85 19.57 -17.86
N VAL A 50 3.04 19.92 -17.35
CA VAL A 50 3.63 21.25 -17.49
C VAL A 50 4.22 21.45 -18.89
N GLU A 51 4.83 20.41 -19.47
CA GLU A 51 5.41 20.43 -20.81
C GLU A 51 4.34 20.49 -21.92
N GLU A 52 3.14 19.96 -21.66
CA GLU A 52 2.01 19.93 -22.61
C GLU A 52 0.83 20.81 -22.15
N PRO A 53 0.99 22.14 -22.07
CA PRO A 53 -0.05 23.03 -21.55
C PRO A 53 -1.28 23.11 -22.46
N VAL A 54 -1.12 22.90 -23.78
CA VAL A 54 -2.25 22.85 -24.72
C VAL A 54 -3.21 21.72 -24.36
N SER A 55 -2.66 20.58 -23.97
CA SER A 55 -3.42 19.38 -23.60
C SER A 55 -3.88 19.37 -22.15
N SER A 56 -3.23 20.12 -21.25
CA SER A 56 -3.42 20.02 -19.80
C SER A 56 -4.10 21.23 -19.14
N ASN A 57 -4.05 22.42 -19.75
CA ASN A 57 -4.57 23.64 -19.13
C ASN A 57 -6.10 23.56 -18.91
N GLY A 58 -6.55 23.97 -17.73
CA GLY A 58 -7.97 23.96 -17.33
C GLY A 58 -8.57 22.57 -17.07
N LYS A 59 -7.75 21.51 -17.11
CA LYS A 59 -8.20 20.14 -16.88
C LYS A 59 -7.82 19.66 -15.48
N ILE A 60 -8.68 18.83 -14.90
CA ILE A 60 -8.45 18.18 -13.61
C ILE A 60 -8.30 16.69 -13.87
N PHE A 61 -7.24 16.09 -13.35
CA PHE A 61 -6.98 14.68 -13.52
C PHE A 61 -6.32 14.04 -12.31
N ASN A 62 -6.50 12.72 -12.20
CA ASN A 62 -5.83 11.91 -11.21
C ASN A 62 -4.40 11.60 -11.66
N CYS A 63 -3.43 11.88 -10.82
CA CYS A 63 -2.07 11.37 -10.97
C CYS A 63 -1.98 10.00 -10.31
N VAL A 64 -2.27 8.96 -11.06
CA VAL A 64 -2.20 7.56 -10.63
C VAL A 64 -1.67 6.68 -11.77
N SER A 65 -0.93 5.64 -11.41
CA SER A 65 -0.48 4.61 -12.34
C SER A 65 -1.67 3.86 -12.94
N ASP A 66 -1.43 3.17 -14.05
CA ASP A 66 -2.41 2.37 -14.79
C ASP A 66 -2.83 1.07 -14.11
N ARG A 67 -2.26 0.78 -12.93
CA ARG A 67 -2.46 -0.44 -12.17
C ARG A 67 -3.17 -0.14 -10.85
N ALA A 68 -4.21 -0.92 -10.57
CA ALA A 68 -4.81 -1.03 -9.24
C ALA A 68 -4.43 -2.38 -8.63
N VAL A 69 -4.37 -2.42 -7.30
CA VAL A 69 -4.15 -3.64 -6.52
C VAL A 69 -5.24 -3.76 -5.47
N THR A 70 -5.61 -4.99 -5.12
CA THR A 70 -6.45 -5.25 -3.94
C THR A 70 -5.62 -5.13 -2.66
N PHE A 71 -6.25 -4.97 -1.50
CA PHE A 71 -5.52 -5.00 -0.22
C PHE A 71 -4.81 -6.34 -0.01
N ASP A 72 -5.49 -7.45 -0.32
CA ASP A 72 -4.90 -8.79 -0.30
C ASP A 72 -3.76 -8.92 -1.31
N GLY A 73 -3.93 -8.36 -2.51
CA GLY A 73 -2.92 -8.36 -3.56
C GLY A 73 -1.66 -7.61 -3.14
N LEU A 74 -1.83 -6.47 -2.49
CA LEU A 74 -0.72 -5.69 -1.94
C LEU A 74 0.02 -6.46 -0.84
N ALA A 75 -0.70 -7.06 0.11
CA ALA A 75 -0.10 -7.88 1.16
C ALA A 75 0.71 -9.05 0.56
N LYS A 76 0.19 -9.71 -0.49
CA LYS A 76 0.91 -10.75 -1.24
C LYS A 76 2.18 -10.23 -1.90
N LEU A 77 2.12 -9.08 -2.57
CA LEU A 77 3.30 -8.47 -3.19
C LEU A 77 4.35 -8.09 -2.16
N CYS A 78 3.94 -7.53 -1.01
CA CYS A 78 4.85 -7.23 0.09
C CYS A 78 5.49 -8.50 0.68
N ALA A 79 4.74 -9.58 0.85
CA ALA A 79 5.27 -10.84 1.36
C ALA A 79 6.26 -11.50 0.38
N GLN A 80 5.96 -11.43 -0.92
CA GLN A 80 6.87 -11.86 -1.98
C GLN A 80 8.16 -11.02 -1.99
N ALA A 81 8.07 -9.70 -1.83
CA ALA A 81 9.23 -8.82 -1.75
C ALA A 81 10.10 -9.12 -0.51
N ALA A 82 9.47 -9.46 0.62
CA ALA A 82 10.15 -9.82 1.87
C ALA A 82 10.64 -11.27 1.92
N GLY A 83 10.25 -12.13 0.96
CA GLY A 83 10.55 -13.56 0.97
C GLY A 83 9.96 -14.32 2.17
N CYS A 84 8.85 -13.82 2.74
CA CYS A 84 8.25 -14.33 3.97
C CYS A 84 6.87 -14.95 3.74
N GLU A 85 6.43 -15.82 4.64
CA GLU A 85 5.07 -16.38 4.62
C GLU A 85 4.03 -15.30 4.96
N LEU A 86 2.90 -15.31 4.25
CA LEU A 86 1.81 -14.37 4.46
C LEU A 86 0.65 -15.02 5.19
N LYS A 87 0.20 -14.40 6.28
CA LYS A 87 -1.03 -14.73 6.98
C LYS A 87 -1.94 -13.50 6.97
N ILE A 88 -3.08 -13.58 6.29
CA ILE A 88 -4.09 -12.52 6.28
C ILE A 88 -5.26 -12.95 7.18
N VAL A 89 -5.77 -12.02 7.97
CA VAL A 89 -7.00 -12.17 8.74
C VAL A 89 -7.95 -11.05 8.35
N HIS A 90 -9.12 -11.42 7.84
CA HIS A 90 -10.17 -10.48 7.50
C HIS A 90 -11.06 -10.21 8.71
N TYR A 91 -11.44 -8.95 8.91
CA TYR A 91 -12.29 -8.55 10.04
C TYR A 91 -13.35 -7.53 9.63
N ASP A 92 -14.49 -7.51 10.33
CA ASP A 92 -15.47 -6.43 10.21
C ASP A 92 -15.16 -5.33 11.23
N PRO A 93 -14.75 -4.12 10.80
CA PRO A 93 -14.47 -3.01 11.71
C PRO A 93 -15.66 -2.65 12.62
N LYS A 94 -16.90 -2.83 12.14
CA LYS A 94 -18.09 -2.54 12.94
C LYS A 94 -18.29 -3.54 14.07
N ALA A 95 -18.01 -4.81 13.81
CA ALA A 95 -18.13 -5.88 14.80
C ALA A 95 -17.07 -5.77 15.91
N VAL A 96 -15.84 -5.36 15.54
CA VAL A 96 -14.72 -5.22 16.48
C VAL A 96 -14.76 -3.87 17.25
N GLY A 97 -15.54 -2.89 16.78
CA GLY A 97 -15.63 -1.58 17.43
C GLY A 97 -14.38 -0.70 17.26
N ILE A 98 -13.51 -1.03 16.30
CA ILE A 98 -12.28 -0.30 16.01
C ILE A 98 -12.47 0.56 14.75
N ASP A 99 -12.01 1.81 14.83
CA ASP A 99 -11.96 2.68 13.64
C ASP A 99 -10.90 2.16 12.66
N ALA A 100 -11.37 1.58 11.55
CA ALA A 100 -10.52 1.09 10.47
C ALA A 100 -9.53 2.14 9.94
N LYS A 101 -9.85 3.45 10.04
CA LYS A 101 -8.94 4.53 9.62
C LYS A 101 -7.71 4.67 10.52
N LYS A 102 -7.79 4.19 11.77
CA LYS A 102 -6.66 4.16 12.71
C LYS A 102 -5.87 2.86 12.61
N ALA A 103 -6.55 1.75 12.32
CA ALA A 103 -5.93 0.43 12.28
C ALA A 103 -5.28 0.10 10.92
N PHE A 104 -5.81 0.62 9.81
CA PHE A 104 -5.38 0.27 8.45
C PHE A 104 -4.93 1.51 7.66
N PRO A 105 -3.81 1.44 6.92
CA PRO A 105 -3.20 2.62 6.28
C PRO A 105 -3.96 3.12 5.03
N PHE A 106 -4.93 2.35 4.51
CA PHE A 106 -5.75 2.76 3.37
C PHE A 106 -7.18 3.08 3.78
N ARG A 107 -7.81 3.97 3.00
CA ARG A 107 -9.25 4.19 3.09
C ARG A 107 -9.97 2.99 2.49
N ASN A 108 -10.99 2.50 3.18
CA ASN A 108 -11.86 1.44 2.70
C ASN A 108 -12.85 1.95 1.65
N MET A 109 -12.34 2.40 0.49
CA MET A 109 -13.12 2.81 -0.68
C MET A 109 -12.43 2.36 -1.96
N VAL A 110 -13.21 2.05 -2.99
CA VAL A 110 -12.69 1.72 -4.32
C VAL A 110 -12.17 3.00 -4.98
N MET A 111 -10.88 3.02 -5.31
CA MET A 111 -10.29 4.09 -6.10
C MET A 111 -10.21 3.63 -7.56
N PHE A 112 -10.87 4.35 -8.46
CA PHE A 112 -10.85 4.03 -9.89
C PHE A 112 -9.59 4.64 -10.54
N PRO A 113 -8.76 3.85 -11.23
CA PRO A 113 -7.68 4.37 -12.05
C PRO A 113 -8.26 4.97 -13.32
N THR A 114 -8.67 6.23 -13.29
CA THR A 114 -8.86 6.99 -14.52
C THR A 114 -7.51 7.58 -14.93
N SER A 115 -6.82 6.89 -15.84
CA SER A 115 -5.56 7.37 -16.41
C SER A 115 -5.84 8.40 -17.51
N PHE A 116 -6.40 9.53 -17.11
CA PHE A 116 -6.49 10.73 -17.96
C PHE A 116 -5.11 11.09 -18.55
N SER A 117 -4.04 10.82 -17.82
CA SER A 117 -2.65 10.93 -18.27
C SER A 117 -2.35 10.06 -19.51
N LYS A 118 -2.93 8.87 -19.62
CA LYS A 118 -2.73 8.00 -20.80
C LYS A 118 -3.54 8.47 -22.00
N GLU A 119 -4.80 8.86 -21.77
CA GLU A 119 -5.70 9.26 -22.85
C GLU A 119 -5.37 10.64 -23.45
N ILE A 120 -4.86 11.57 -22.64
CA ILE A 120 -4.61 12.96 -23.08
C ILE A 120 -3.13 13.27 -23.25
N LEU A 121 -2.25 12.67 -22.44
CA LEU A 121 -0.81 12.92 -22.50
C LEU A 121 -0.02 11.75 -23.09
N GLY A 122 -0.67 10.64 -23.46
CA GLY A 122 0.02 9.45 -23.94
C GLY A 122 0.95 8.82 -22.89
N TRP A 123 0.81 9.21 -21.63
CA TRP A 123 1.72 8.80 -20.57
C TRP A 123 1.58 7.31 -20.25
N THR A 124 2.71 6.65 -20.00
CA THR A 124 2.76 5.24 -19.59
C THR A 124 3.72 5.07 -18.41
N SER A 125 3.35 4.20 -17.48
CA SER A 125 4.16 3.87 -16.30
C SER A 125 5.50 3.28 -16.70
N THR A 126 6.56 3.76 -16.06
CA THR A 126 7.92 3.27 -16.27
C THR A 126 8.37 2.32 -15.17
N THR A 127 7.63 2.27 -14.06
CA THR A 127 7.98 1.45 -12.90
C THR A 127 7.17 0.17 -12.83
N ASN A 128 7.64 -0.76 -12.00
CA ASN A 128 6.98 -2.05 -11.82
C ASN A 128 6.80 -2.35 -10.34
N LEU A 129 5.56 -2.30 -9.86
CA LEU A 129 5.23 -2.40 -8.44
C LEU A 129 5.91 -3.59 -7.70
N PRO A 130 5.88 -4.85 -8.19
CA PRO A 130 6.66 -5.95 -7.60
C PRO A 130 8.15 -5.67 -7.42
N GLU A 131 8.82 -5.06 -8.40
CA GLU A 131 10.25 -4.75 -8.33
C GLU A 131 10.50 -3.54 -7.42
N ASP A 132 9.67 -2.50 -7.54
CA ASP A 132 9.72 -1.32 -6.66
C ASP A 132 9.54 -1.71 -5.18
N LEU A 133 8.69 -2.70 -4.88
CA LEU A 133 8.50 -3.21 -3.52
C LEU A 133 9.72 -3.99 -3.00
N LYS A 134 10.49 -4.67 -3.86
CA LYS A 134 11.75 -5.31 -3.47
C LYS A 134 12.82 -4.28 -3.13
N GLU A 135 12.98 -3.26 -3.98
CA GLU A 135 13.88 -2.13 -3.71
C GLU A 135 13.50 -1.47 -2.38
N ARG A 136 12.20 -1.23 -2.19
CA ARG A 136 11.69 -0.61 -0.98
C ARG A 136 11.86 -1.47 0.28
N PHE A 137 11.77 -2.78 0.15
CA PHE A 137 12.07 -3.71 1.25
C PHE A 137 13.56 -3.70 1.61
N ALA A 138 14.45 -3.62 0.62
CA ALA A 138 15.89 -3.49 0.87
C ALA A 138 16.21 -2.19 1.63
N ASP A 139 15.59 -1.07 1.23
CA ASP A 139 15.69 0.20 1.97
C ASP A 139 15.19 0.06 3.41
N TYR A 140 14.03 -0.59 3.61
CA TYR A 140 13.44 -0.86 4.93
C TYR A 140 14.39 -1.66 5.85
N VAL A 141 15.10 -2.66 5.31
CA VAL A 141 16.10 -3.44 6.06
C VAL A 141 17.36 -2.60 6.31
N SER A 142 17.79 -1.79 5.34
CA SER A 142 19.00 -0.95 5.46
C SER A 142 18.93 0.05 6.62
N ILE A 143 17.73 0.57 6.91
CA ILE A 143 17.48 1.50 8.02
C ILE A 143 17.28 0.79 9.37
N GLY A 144 17.31 -0.54 9.39
CA GLY A 144 17.16 -1.37 10.59
C GLY A 144 15.74 -1.41 11.16
N ARG A 145 14.72 -1.03 10.38
CA ARG A 145 13.33 -1.01 10.84
C ARG A 145 12.78 -2.42 11.06
N ASP A 146 13.33 -3.41 10.36
CA ASP A 146 13.08 -4.84 10.57
C ASP A 146 13.34 -5.29 12.01
N LYS A 147 14.33 -4.69 12.68
CA LYS A 147 14.75 -5.04 14.05
C LYS A 147 14.20 -4.12 15.13
N LYS A 148 13.53 -3.02 14.74
CA LYS A 148 13.01 -2.04 15.69
C LYS A 148 11.91 -2.67 16.56
N GLU A 149 11.95 -2.45 17.87
CA GLU A 149 10.81 -2.83 18.71
C GLU A 149 9.59 -1.97 18.39
N MET A 150 8.45 -2.61 18.18
CA MET A 150 7.19 -1.96 17.80
C MET A 150 6.03 -2.61 18.55
N GLN A 151 5.01 -1.81 18.86
CA GLN A 151 3.78 -2.27 19.49
C GLN A 151 2.65 -2.32 18.46
N PHE A 152 1.86 -3.39 18.49
CA PHE A 152 0.76 -3.63 17.55
C PHE A 152 -0.59 -3.67 18.26
N GLN A 153 -0.82 -2.78 19.22
CA GLN A 153 -2.00 -2.78 20.10
C GLN A 153 -3.34 -2.89 19.33
N ALA A 154 -3.48 -2.16 18.22
CA ALA A 154 -4.68 -2.23 17.40
C ALA A 154 -4.85 -3.60 16.73
N ASP A 155 -3.76 -4.23 16.29
CA ASP A 155 -3.81 -5.56 15.69
C ASP A 155 -4.11 -6.62 16.75
N ASP A 156 -3.50 -6.51 17.94
CA ASP A 156 -3.72 -7.45 19.05
C ASP A 156 -5.20 -7.46 19.44
N LEU A 157 -5.81 -6.28 19.60
CA LEU A 157 -7.25 -6.17 19.88
C LEU A 157 -8.13 -6.81 18.78
N ILE A 158 -7.76 -6.62 17.51
CA ILE A 158 -8.49 -7.23 16.39
C ILE A 158 -8.34 -8.76 16.44
N LEU A 159 -7.13 -9.27 16.62
CA LEU A 159 -6.84 -10.70 16.59
C LEU A 159 -7.45 -11.42 17.80
N GLU A 160 -7.43 -10.80 18.99
CA GLU A 160 -8.12 -11.28 20.19
C GLU A 160 -9.63 -11.38 19.97
N SER A 161 -10.25 -10.37 19.35
CA SER A 161 -11.69 -10.38 19.06
C SER A 161 -12.13 -11.47 18.08
N LEU A 162 -11.17 -12.02 17.31
CA LEU A 162 -11.39 -13.07 16.33
C LEU A 162 -10.90 -14.45 16.81
N GLU A 163 -10.47 -14.55 18.08
CA GLU A 163 -9.89 -15.76 18.67
C GLU A 163 -8.69 -16.32 17.88
N VAL A 164 -7.99 -15.46 17.13
CA VAL A 164 -6.82 -15.86 16.33
C VAL A 164 -5.59 -15.92 17.22
N THR A 165 -5.03 -17.10 17.41
CA THR A 165 -3.80 -17.28 18.20
C THR A 165 -2.62 -16.61 17.49
N VAL A 166 -2.08 -15.55 18.08
CA VAL A 166 -0.83 -14.92 17.62
C VAL A 166 0.34 -15.69 18.23
N SER A 167 1.06 -16.46 17.42
CA SER A 167 2.31 -17.09 17.86
C SER A 167 3.37 -16.00 18.02
N VAL A 168 3.63 -15.56 19.25
CA VAL A 168 4.77 -14.70 19.57
C VAL A 168 6.00 -15.61 19.66
N GLN A 169 6.95 -15.46 18.72
CA GLN A 169 8.31 -15.99 18.85
C GLN A 169 9.26 -14.89 19.27
#